data_AF-A0A3D2FDI1-F1
#
_entry.id   AF-A0A3D2FDI1-F1
#
_cell.length_a   1.000
_cell.length_b   1.000
_cell.length_c   1.000
_cell.angle_alpha   90.00
_cell.angle_beta   90.00
_cell.angle_gamma   90.00
#
_symmetry.space_group_name_H-M   'P 1'
#
loop_
_entity.id
_entity.type
_entity.pdbx_description
1 polymer ?
#
loop_
_entity_poly.entity_id
_entity_poly.type
_entity_poly.pdbx_seq_one_letter_code
_entity_poly.pdbx_strand_id
1 'polypeptide(L)' 'LTFGDTEGGRMEAIAFGAFDTDMGPALEQHGGARFHLAGRLDINTFRGRQTIQLRLEDAAPA' A
#
# COMPACT_ATOMS: atom_id res chain seq x y z
N LEU A 1 -1.29 -4.77 2.81
CA LEU A 1 -1.27 -5.01 1.35
C LEU A 1 0.19 -4.93 0.87
N THR A 2 0.52 -5.51 -0.29
CA THR A 2 1.88 -5.46 -0.85
C THR A 2 1.80 -4.90 -2.25
N PHE A 3 2.67 -3.95 -2.57
CA PHE A 3 2.81 -3.42 -3.92
C PHE A 3 4.21 -3.69 -4.45
N GLY A 4 4.38 -3.60 -5.76
CA GLY A 4 5.64 -3.78 -6.42
C GLY A 4 5.67 -3.14 -7.79
N ASP A 5 6.86 -3.03 -8.35
CA ASP A 5 7.09 -2.51 -9.69
C ASP A 5 7.27 -3.64 -10.73
N THR A 6 7.48 -3.24 -11.98
CA THR A 6 7.75 -4.15 -13.10
C THR A 6 9.17 -4.73 -13.08
N GLU A 7 10.05 -4.19 -12.25
CA GLU A 7 11.47 -4.57 -12.16
C GLU A 7 11.73 -5.57 -11.02
N GLY A 8 10.70 -5.88 -10.22
CA GLY A 8 10.72 -6.91 -9.17
C GLY A 8 10.82 -6.34 -7.75
N GLY A 9 10.91 -5.02 -7.60
CA GLY A 9 10.82 -4.36 -6.29
C GLY A 9 9.47 -4.62 -5.63
N ARG A 10 9.47 -4.96 -4.34
CA ARG A 10 8.23 -5.13 -3.54
C ARG A 10 8.37 -4.47 -2.18
N MET A 11 7.28 -3.88 -1.71
CA MET A 11 7.21 -3.24 -0.39
C MET A 11 5.84 -3.48 0.26
N GLU A 12 5.85 -3.62 1.58
CA GLU A 12 4.62 -3.69 2.37
C GLU A 12 3.99 -2.31 2.51
N ALA A 13 2.67 -2.28 2.57
CA ALA A 13 1.90 -1.09 2.89
C ALA A 13 0.77 -1.38 3.88
N ILE A 14 0.41 -0.33 4.63
CA ILE A 14 -0.75 -0.29 5.51
C ILE A 14 -1.59 0.96 5.19
N ALA A 15 -2.90 0.77 5.10
CA ALA A 15 -3.86 1.86 4.92
C ALA A 15 -4.87 1.81 6.06
N PHE A 16 -4.98 2.90 6.82
CA PHE A 16 -5.95 3.02 7.92
C PHE A 16 -7.19 3.74 7.41
N GLY A 17 -8.38 3.26 7.76
CA GLY A 17 -9.64 3.85 7.27
C GLY A 17 -9.86 3.72 5.76
N ALA A 18 -9.17 2.78 5.08
CA ALA A 18 -9.24 2.66 3.62
C ALA A 18 -10.69 2.47 3.11
N PHE A 19 -11.50 1.70 3.84
CA PHE A 19 -12.90 1.42 3.52
C PHE A 19 -13.87 2.54 3.91
N ASP A 20 -13.39 3.59 4.56
CA ASP A 20 -14.18 4.81 4.77
C ASP A 20 -14.23 5.67 3.50
N THR A 21 -13.51 5.25 2.45
CA THR A 21 -13.42 5.91 1.13
C THR A 21 -13.51 4.88 0.01
N ASP A 22 -13.62 5.34 -1.25
CA ASP A 22 -13.61 4.47 -2.44
C ASP A 22 -12.26 3.76 -2.66
N MET A 23 -11.19 4.18 -1.96
CA MET A 23 -9.86 3.57 -2.06
C MET A 23 -9.86 2.10 -1.62
N GLY A 24 -10.54 1.76 -0.53
CA GLY A 24 -10.60 0.39 -0.01
C GLY A 24 -11.16 -0.60 -1.03
N PRO A 25 -12.41 -0.40 -1.51
CA PRO A 25 -13.01 -1.23 -2.56
C PRO A 25 -12.19 -1.25 -3.86
N ALA A 26 -11.65 -0.11 -4.30
CA ALA A 26 -10.86 -0.04 -5.53
C ALA A 26 -9.57 -0.90 -5.46
N LEU A 27 -8.88 -0.88 -4.32
CA LEU A 27 -7.68 -1.69 -4.09
C LEU A 27 -8.01 -3.17 -3.86
N GLU A 28 -9.12 -3.50 -3.20
CA GLU A 28 -9.55 -4.88 -2.98
C GLU A 28 -9.96 -5.55 -4.29
N GLN A 29 -10.72 -4.85 -5.13
CA GLN A 29 -11.28 -5.36 -6.38
C GLN A 29 -10.39 -5.03 -7.59
N HIS A 30 -9.11 -4.75 -7.35
CA HIS A 30 -8.21 -4.20 -8.35
C HIS A 30 -7.98 -5.09 -9.57
N GLY A 31 -8.18 -6.41 -9.46
CA GLY A 31 -8.12 -7.33 -10.60
C GLY A 31 -6.78 -7.34 -11.36
N GLY A 32 -5.68 -6.96 -10.70
CA GLY A 32 -4.36 -6.79 -11.33
C GLY A 32 -4.12 -5.42 -11.98
N ALA A 33 -5.05 -4.47 -11.85
CA ALA A 33 -4.84 -3.09 -12.27
C ALA A 33 -3.67 -2.44 -11.50
N ARG A 34 -3.06 -1.45 -12.15
CA ARG A 34 -1.93 -0.67 -11.61
C ARG A 34 -2.46 0.61 -10.97
N PHE A 35 -1.75 1.07 -9.95
CA PHE A 35 -2.10 2.26 -9.19
C PHE A 35 -0.87 3.12 -8.95
N HIS A 36 -1.07 4.43 -8.99
CA HIS A 36 -0.20 5.40 -8.33
C HIS A 36 -0.54 5.42 -6.85
N LEU A 37 0.47 5.35 -5.99
CA LEU A 37 0.30 5.31 -4.53
C LEU A 37 0.94 6.54 -3.92
N ALA A 38 0.25 7.18 -2.97
CA ALA A 38 0.77 8.30 -2.20
C ALA A 38 0.66 8.03 -0.70
N GLY A 39 1.71 8.41 0.03
CA GLY A 39 1.80 8.13 1.46
C GLY A 39 3.16 8.47 2.04
N ARG A 40 3.44 7.90 3.21
CA ARG A 40 4.68 8.14 3.96
C ARG A 40 5.41 6.84 4.24
N LEU A 41 6.74 6.85 4.20
CA LEU A 41 7.54 5.73 4.69
C LEU A 41 7.53 5.73 6.21
N ASP A 42 7.29 4.55 6.78
CA ASP A 42 7.23 4.28 8.21
C ASP A 42 8.10 3.06 8.55
N ILE A 43 8.56 2.96 9.80
CA ILE A 43 9.29 1.81 10.31
C ILE A 43 8.32 0.95 11.11
N ASN A 44 7.90 -0.17 10.53
CA ASN A 44 7.12 -1.16 11.26
C ASN A 44 8.04 -1.95 12.19
N THR A 45 7.77 -1.91 13.49
CA THR A 45 8.51 -2.68 14.50
C THR A 45 7.62 -3.79 15.06
N PHE A 46 7.89 -5.04 14.65
CA PHE A 46 7.11 -6.20 15.09
C PHE A 46 8.03 -7.31 15.60
N ARG A 47 7.78 -7.78 16.83
CA ARG A 47 8.59 -8.83 17.50
C ARG A 47 10.10 -8.56 17.46
N GLY A 48 10.50 -7.31 17.65
CA GLY A 48 11.90 -6.89 17.65
C GLY A 48 12.57 -6.80 16.27
N ARG A 49 11.82 -6.98 15.18
CA ARG A 49 12.29 -6.75 13.80
C ARG A 49 11.73 -5.44 13.28
N GLN A 50 12.55 -4.72 12.53
CA GLN A 50 12.18 -3.48 11.87
C GLN A 50 12.13 -3.68 10.35
N THR A 51 11.06 -3.23 9.73
CA THR A 51 10.89 -3.23 8.26
C THR A 51 10.37 -1.88 7.79
N ILE A 52 10.75 -1.49 6.57
CA ILE A 52 10.17 -0.31 5.92
C ILE A 52 8.77 -0.70 5.45
N GLN A 53 7.79 0.15 5.72
CA GLN A 53 6.41 0.00 5.29
C GLN A 53 5.88 1.33 4.78
N LEU A 54 5.13 1.32 3.69
CA LEU A 54 4.40 2.51 3.24
C LEU A 54 3.10 2.65 4.04
N ARG A 55 2.95 3.75 4.76
CA ARG A 55 1.64 4.20 5.25
C ARG A 55 0.92 4.87 4.09
N LEU A 56 -0.02 4.15 3.51
CA LEU A 56 -0.79 4.58 2.35
C LEU A 56 -1.91 5.53 2.77
N GLU A 57 -2.00 6.66 2.07
CA GLU A 57 -2.97 7.73 2.33
C GLU A 57 -3.90 7.97 1.14
N ASP A 58 -3.41 7.72 -0.08
CA ASP A 58 -4.21 7.81 -1.30
C ASP A 58 -3.70 6.85 -2.38
N ALA A 59 -4.60 6.44 -3.28
CA ALA A 59 -4.29 5.61 -4.43
C ALA A 59 -5.20 5.95 -5.62
N ALA A 60 -4.62 6.06 -6.81
CA ALA A 60 -5.34 6.32 -8.05
C ALA A 60 -4.96 5.32 -9.13
N PRO A 61 -5.90 4.87 -10.00
CA PRO A 61 -5.56 4.03 -11.16
C PRO A 61 -4.46 4.68 -12.02
N ALA A 62 -3.56 3.84 -12.56
CA ALA A 62 -2.38 4.30 -13.31
C ALA A 62 -2.59 4.55 -14.80
#